data_AF-A0A9D1ZY07-F1
#
_entry.id   AF-A0A9D1ZY07-F1
#
_cell.length_a   1.000
_cell.length_b   1.000
_cell.length_c   1.000
_cell.angle_alpha   90.00
_cell.angle_beta   90.00
_cell.angle_gamma   90.00
#
_symmetry.space_group_name_H-M   'P 1'
#
loop_
_entity.id
_entity.type
_entity.pdbx_description
1 polymer ?
#
loop_
_entity_poly.entity_id
_entity_poly.type
_entity_poly.pdbx_seq_one_letter_code
_entity_poly.pdbx_strand_id
1 'polypeptide(L)' 'LDMYKIVKTLYDTGFDGWVRPDHGRMIWGEQGRAGYGLYDRALGAMYLYGLAEAVSGGYKKEDK' A
#
# COMPACT_ATOMS: atom_id res chain seq x y z
N LEU A 1 -10.33 -7.97 -3.58
CA LEU A 1 -8.99 -8.10 -4.23
C LEU A 1 -8.04 -8.71 -3.23
N ASP A 2 -7.15 -9.58 -3.66
CA ASP A 2 -6.05 -10.09 -2.83
C ASP A 2 -4.83 -9.18 -3.04
N MET A 3 -4.71 -8.16 -2.20
CA MET A 3 -3.68 -7.12 -2.36
C MET A 3 -2.27 -7.67 -2.15
N TYR A 4 -2.10 -8.66 -1.27
CA TYR A 4 -0.81 -9.30 -1.06
C TYR A 4 -0.33 -9.99 -2.33
N LYS A 5 -1.19 -10.79 -2.99
CA LYS A 5 -0.82 -11.45 -4.25
C LYS A 5 -0.48 -10.46 -5.35
N ILE A 6 -1.24 -9.37 -5.48
CA ILE A 6 -0.96 -8.32 -6.47
C ILE A 6 0.41 -7.71 -6.24
N VAL A 7 0.70 -7.28 -5.00
CA VAL A 7 2.01 -6.68 -4.65
C VAL A 7 3.14 -7.69 -4.83
N LYS A 8 2.93 -8.96 -4.45
CA LYS A 8 3.90 -10.02 -4.67
C LYS A 8 4.18 -10.24 -6.16
N THR A 9 3.15 -10.27 -7.01
CA THR A 9 3.34 -10.40 -8.46
C THR A 9 4.08 -9.21 -9.06
N LEU A 10 3.77 -7.98 -8.64
CA LEU A 10 4.52 -6.80 -9.06
C LEU A 10 6.01 -6.91 -8.70
N TYR A 11 6.31 -7.37 -7.47
CA TYR A 11 7.66 -7.63 -7.02
C TYR A 11 8.37 -8.75 -7.81
N ASP A 12 7.74 -9.92 -7.92
CA ASP A 12 8.29 -11.10 -8.62
C ASP A 12 8.56 -10.83 -10.11
N THR A 13 7.77 -9.94 -10.73
CA THR A 13 7.94 -9.54 -12.15
C THR A 13 8.94 -8.41 -12.36
N GLY A 14 9.52 -7.85 -11.28
CA GLY A 14 10.52 -6.79 -11.36
C GLY A 14 9.96 -5.42 -11.77
N PHE A 15 8.70 -5.12 -11.42
CA PHE A 15 8.10 -3.81 -11.69
C PHE A 15 8.81 -2.70 -10.89
N ASP A 16 9.23 -1.64 -11.58
CA ASP A 16 9.96 -0.45 -11.05
C ASP A 16 9.17 0.86 -11.23
N GLY A 17 7.86 0.78 -11.49
CA GLY A 17 7.03 1.96 -11.66
C GLY A 17 6.51 2.55 -10.35
N TRP A 18 5.95 3.75 -10.43
CA TRP A 18 5.26 4.40 -9.31
C TRP A 18 3.93 3.72 -9.01
N VAL A 19 3.66 3.48 -7.73
CA VAL A 19 2.37 2.97 -7.23
C VAL A 19 1.71 4.03 -6.36
N ARG A 20 0.40 4.19 -6.50
CA ARG A 20 -0.41 5.08 -5.67
C ARG A 20 -1.67 4.37 -5.16
N PRO A 21 -2.11 4.62 -3.91
CA PRO A 21 -3.47 4.28 -3.52
C PRO A 21 -4.45 5.13 -4.32
N ASP A 22 -5.48 4.52 -4.88
CA ASP A 22 -6.34 5.17 -5.87
C ASP A 22 -7.44 6.02 -5.21
N HIS A 23 -8.48 5.36 -4.71
CA HIS A 23 -9.59 5.99 -4.00
C HIS A 23 -9.64 5.52 -2.55
N GLY A 24 -10.03 6.42 -1.65
CA GLY A 24 -10.25 6.14 -0.24
C GLY A 24 -11.67 6.48 0.20
N ARG A 25 -12.11 5.91 1.31
CA ARG A 25 -13.35 6.28 2.00
C ARG A 25 -13.21 7.68 2.60
N MET A 26 -14.32 8.40 2.70
CA MET A 26 -14.37 9.66 3.45
C MET A 26 -14.46 9.34 4.94
N ILE A 27 -13.36 9.47 5.68
CA ILE A 27 -13.29 9.15 7.12
C ILE A 27 -12.97 10.40 7.95
N TRP A 28 -13.19 10.31 9.27
CA TRP A 28 -12.87 11.39 10.23
C TRP A 28 -13.48 12.76 9.88
N GLY A 29 -14.67 12.75 9.28
CA GLY A 29 -15.42 13.96 8.96
C GLY A 29 -14.86 14.79 7.80
N GLU A 30 -13.94 14.25 7.01
CA GLU A 30 -13.37 14.97 5.88
C GLU A 30 -14.42 15.30 4.79
N GLN A 31 -14.23 16.41 4.11
CA GLN A 31 -15.09 16.90 3.02
C GLN A 31 -14.24 17.14 1.77
N GLY A 32 -14.83 16.93 0.58
CA GLY A 32 -14.13 17.11 -0.68
C GLY A 32 -14.67 16.23 -1.80
N ARG A 33 -13.87 16.03 -2.85
CA ARG A 33 -14.23 15.14 -3.96
C ARG A 33 -14.32 13.70 -3.46
N ALA A 34 -15.44 13.05 -3.73
CA ALA A 34 -15.67 11.65 -3.36
C ALA A 34 -14.51 10.76 -3.82
N GLY A 35 -13.95 9.98 -2.88
CA GLY A 35 -12.82 9.08 -3.14
C GLY A 35 -11.43 9.73 -3.04
N TYR A 36 -11.34 11.05 -2.95
CA TYR A 36 -10.08 11.80 -2.89
C TYR A 36 -9.83 12.46 -1.52
N GLY A 37 -10.50 11.99 -0.47
CA GLY A 37 -10.16 12.30 0.92
C GLY A 37 -8.70 11.98 1.25
N LEU A 38 -8.07 12.73 2.16
CA LEU A 38 -6.67 12.55 2.54
C LEU A 38 -6.48 11.24 3.32
N TYR A 39 -7.36 10.99 4.28
CA TYR A 39 -7.05 10.09 5.38
C TYR A 39 -6.99 8.63 4.96
N ASP A 40 -8.05 8.11 4.32
CA ASP A 40 -8.08 6.70 3.94
C ASP A 40 -7.13 6.39 2.79
N ARG A 41 -6.82 7.37 1.93
CA ARG A 41 -5.76 7.22 0.91
C ARG A 41 -4.38 7.14 1.55
N ALA A 42 -4.09 7.94 2.57
CA ALA A 42 -2.84 7.86 3.31
C ALA A 42 -2.68 6.50 4.00
N LEU A 43 -3.76 5.98 4.62
CA LEU A 43 -3.79 4.63 5.19
C LEU A 43 -3.55 3.56 4.11
N GLY A 44 -4.16 3.71 2.93
CA GLY A 44 -3.93 2.84 1.78
C GLY A 44 -2.48 2.86 1.29
N ALA A 45 -1.83 4.02 1.24
CA ALA A 45 -0.40 4.12 0.90
C ALA A 45 0.47 3.34 1.90
N MET A 46 0.25 3.54 3.19
CA MET A 46 1.02 2.86 4.24
C MET A 46 0.78 1.35 4.22
N TYR A 47 -0.45 0.91 3.94
CA TYR A 47 -0.76 -0.51 3.78
C TYR A 47 -0.01 -1.14 2.59
N LEU A 48 -0.02 -0.48 1.42
CA LEU A 48 0.75 -0.94 0.25
C LEU A 48 2.25 -0.98 0.53
N TYR A 49 2.77 0.03 1.24
CA TYR A 49 4.17 0.09 1.63
C TYR A 49 4.57 -1.07 2.54
N GLY A 50 3.75 -1.37 3.56
CA GLY A 50 3.99 -2.53 4.44
C GLY A 50 3.95 -3.87 3.71
N LEU A 51 3.02 -4.03 2.75
CA LEU A 51 3.01 -5.23 1.89
C LEU A 51 4.28 -5.32 1.03
N ALA A 52 4.73 -4.21 0.46
CA ALA A 52 5.95 -4.15 -0.35
C ALA A 52 7.20 -4.55 0.47
N GLU A 53 7.32 -4.06 1.70
CA GLU A 53 8.40 -4.44 2.62
C GLU A 53 8.32 -5.93 3.01
N ALA A 54 7.12 -6.44 3.26
CA ALA A 54 6.94 -7.85 3.60
C ALA A 54 7.34 -8.80 2.45
N VAL A 55 7.03 -8.45 1.19
CA VAL A 55 7.40 -9.28 0.03
C VAL A 55 8.87 -9.14 -0.36
N SER A 56 9.52 -8.00 -0.08
CA SER A 56 10.93 -7.77 -0.39
C SER A 56 11.90 -8.48 0.56
N GLY A 57 11.37 -9.16 1.59
CA GLY A 57 12.14 -10.00 2.51
C GLY A 57 12.01 -9.61 3.97
N GLY A 58 11.31 -8.51 4.29
CA GLY A 58 11.04 -8.05 5.66
C GLY A 58 12.28 -7.88 6.54
N TYR A 59 12.07 -7.50 7.81
CA TYR A 59 13.15 -7.42 8.80
C TYR A 59 13.82 -8.79 8.98
N LYS A 60 15.05 -8.96 8.46
CA LYS A 60 15.89 -10.12 8.79
C LYS A 60 16.31 -9.97 10.24
N LYS A 61 15.77 -10.81 11.12
CA LYS A 61 16.25 -10.92 12.49
C LYS A 61 17.71 -11.36 12.42
N GLU A 62 18.64 -10.48 12.80
CA GLU A 62 20.03 -10.88 13.03
C GLU A 62 20.03 -11.81 14.25
N ASP A 63 20.33 -13.09 14.02
CA ASP A 63 20.61 -14.03 15.10
C ASP A 63 21.92 -13.61 15.75
N LYS A 64 21.82 -12.94 16.91
CA LYS A 64 22.95 -12.64 17.80
C LYS A 64 23.20 -13.80 18.76
#